data_AF-A0A7V9V0S9-F1
#
_entry.id   AF-A0A7V9V0S9-F1
#
_cell.length_a   1.000
_cell.length_b   1.000
_cell.length_c   1.000
_cell.angle_alpha   90.00
_cell.angle_beta   90.00
_cell.angle_gamma   90.00
#
_symmetry.space_group_name_H-M   'P 1'
#
loop_
_entity.id
_entity.type
_entity.pdbx_description
1 polymer ?
#
loop_
_entity_poly.entity_id
_entity_poly.type
_entity_poly.pdbx_seq_one_letter_code
_entity_poly.pdbx_strand_id
1 'polypeptide(L)'
;MHRRFRHGLMAVGAVIVTPVMVALALSVILLAREVDDTPRAFAVTASTAATLPHIKARTSATWCGSPSELDSRPNGVSGNPVHWIYAIPSDGPDRFSTFASRMQTDWETIDAWWRGQDPTRAPRSDLAQFSCGSQLDLSLVRLSQSGSRLAAPESPFEFIWDELDARGFRSQFTKYVVYYDGPIGDDQICGVGATVSSGTGLAVFLIQACVGVEPAQVVAHELLHALGAVPSSAPNNCEPPDDGHTCDIVRDLMYPFTDGTPLAGLLLDPGRDDYYGHSGGWPDMQDSPWLVQLDRQAPFALTIAGSGRVEADVPGLDCGQTCSTTWNAGTELTLTPTPAPGAKLVRWTGSCSGISQCAVEVGQAAGATAFFAPSRYRLSVRVSGNGSIRGPSAGIRCPGRCASSVSSHVPLRLTAIAGKGWRLRNWVGACGGRKTTCSVPMTANTSARAVFVRR
;
A
#
# COMPACT_ATOMS: atom_id res chain seq x y z
N MET A 1 69.65 -48.83 -8.38
CA MET A 1 69.62 -47.97 -9.59
C MET A 1 69.31 -46.55 -9.14
N HIS A 2 70.34 -45.70 -8.94
CA HIS A 2 70.60 -44.45 -9.70
C HIS A 2 69.44 -43.43 -9.67
N ARG A 3 69.55 -42.15 -9.24
CA ARG A 3 70.67 -41.18 -9.25
C ARG A 3 70.40 -40.01 -8.26
N ARG A 4 71.45 -39.22 -8.03
CA ARG A 4 71.64 -38.05 -7.14
C ARG A 4 71.33 -36.68 -7.83
N PHE A 5 70.94 -35.69 -7.01
CA PHE A 5 71.24 -34.22 -7.01
C PHE A 5 70.89 -33.29 -8.21
N ARG A 6 70.14 -32.18 -7.97
CA ARG A 6 70.66 -30.79 -7.76
C ARG A 6 69.56 -29.71 -7.59
N HIS A 7 69.95 -28.68 -6.82
CA HIS A 7 69.40 -27.36 -6.45
C HIS A 7 68.33 -26.64 -7.28
N GLY A 8 67.32 -26.09 -6.57
CA GLY A 8 67.19 -24.65 -6.26
C GLY A 8 66.62 -23.70 -7.33
N LEU A 9 65.42 -23.17 -7.09
CA LEU A 9 65.06 -21.78 -7.37
C LEU A 9 63.87 -21.37 -6.49
N MET A 10 64.06 -20.32 -5.68
CA MET A 10 62.96 -19.59 -5.03
C MET A 10 62.13 -18.93 -6.13
N ALA A 11 60.83 -19.21 -6.16
CA ALA A 11 59.85 -18.38 -6.84
C ALA A 11 58.94 -17.78 -5.76
N VAL A 12 59.04 -16.45 -5.62
CA VAL A 12 58.06 -15.63 -4.92
C VAL A 12 56.76 -15.78 -5.72
N GLY A 13 55.86 -16.61 -5.24
CA GLY A 13 54.53 -16.75 -5.81
C GLY A 13 53.72 -15.51 -5.50
N ALA A 14 53.49 -14.70 -6.53
CA ALA A 14 52.48 -13.65 -6.50
C ALA A 14 51.13 -14.28 -6.10
N VAL A 15 50.50 -13.74 -5.06
CA VAL A 15 49.10 -14.03 -4.74
C VAL A 15 48.27 -13.42 -5.87
N ILE A 16 47.91 -14.25 -6.85
CA ILE A 16 46.86 -13.92 -7.80
C ILE A 16 45.56 -14.07 -7.03
N VAL A 17 45.04 -12.96 -6.52
CA VAL A 17 43.64 -12.87 -6.09
C VAL A 17 42.81 -12.89 -7.37
N THR A 18 42.35 -14.07 -7.79
CA THR A 18 41.26 -14.16 -8.74
C THR A 18 40.00 -13.60 -8.07
N PRO A 19 39.25 -12.67 -8.69
CA PRO A 19 37.97 -12.24 -8.14
C PRO A 19 37.04 -13.46 -8.12
N VAL A 20 36.56 -13.81 -6.93
CA VAL A 20 35.51 -14.82 -6.76
C VAL A 20 34.23 -14.14 -7.22
N MET A 21 33.68 -14.56 -8.37
CA MET A 21 32.31 -14.18 -8.74
C MET A 21 31.36 -14.97 -7.84
N VAL A 22 30.49 -14.26 -7.13
CA VAL A 22 29.51 -14.81 -6.19
C VAL A 22 28.13 -14.72 -6.82
N ALA A 23 27.30 -15.76 -6.66
CA ALA A 23 25.97 -15.82 -7.26
C ALA A 23 24.92 -15.04 -6.45
N LEU A 24 24.03 -14.36 -7.15
CA LEU A 24 22.72 -13.96 -6.65
C LEU A 24 21.78 -15.09 -7.10
N ALA A 25 21.08 -15.74 -6.17
CA ALA A 25 20.57 -17.09 -6.41
C ALA A 25 19.40 -17.20 -7.41
N LEU A 26 19.17 -18.44 -7.84
CA LEU A 26 18.09 -18.91 -8.71
C LEU A 26 16.68 -18.48 -8.28
N SER A 27 15.91 -17.99 -9.25
CA SER A 27 14.46 -17.80 -9.15
C SER A 27 13.71 -19.15 -9.10
N VAL A 28 12.86 -19.35 -8.10
CA VAL A 28 11.86 -20.44 -8.10
C VAL A 28 10.56 -19.90 -8.69
N ILE A 29 10.34 -20.13 -9.99
CA ILE A 29 9.09 -19.76 -10.67
C ILE A 29 7.98 -20.76 -10.29
N LEU A 30 7.03 -20.37 -9.44
CA LEU A 30 5.74 -21.06 -9.33
C LEU A 30 4.83 -20.65 -10.49
N LEU A 31 4.76 -21.48 -11.53
CA LEU A 31 3.96 -21.27 -12.74
C LEU A 31 2.44 -21.27 -12.44
N ALA A 32 1.75 -20.18 -12.80
CA ALA A 32 0.30 -20.18 -13.07
C ALA A 32 0.01 -19.38 -14.36
N ARG A 33 -0.82 -19.99 -15.23
CA ARG A 33 -1.07 -19.66 -16.64
C ARG A 33 -1.77 -18.30 -16.91
N GLU A 34 -1.49 -17.78 -18.10
CA GLU A 34 -1.88 -16.50 -18.74
C GLU A 34 -3.38 -16.27 -18.99
N VAL A 35 -3.75 -14.98 -19.13
CA VAL A 35 -4.90 -14.49 -19.92
C VAL A 35 -4.49 -13.21 -20.68
N ASP A 36 -4.79 -13.19 -21.99
CA ASP A 36 -4.59 -12.14 -22.99
C ASP A 36 -5.37 -10.83 -22.73
N ASP A 37 -4.81 -9.68 -23.15
CA ASP A 37 -5.54 -8.71 -24.00
C ASP A 37 -4.65 -7.57 -24.59
N THR A 38 -4.98 -7.17 -25.82
CA THR A 38 -4.24 -6.27 -26.74
C THR A 38 -4.24 -4.75 -26.39
N PRO A 39 -3.19 -3.97 -26.75
CA PRO A 39 -3.12 -2.53 -26.47
C PRO A 39 -3.57 -1.60 -27.62
N ARG A 40 -3.97 -0.36 -27.30
CA ARG A 40 -4.17 0.78 -28.22
C ARG A 40 -3.22 1.93 -27.88
N ALA A 41 -2.58 2.49 -28.90
CA ALA A 41 -1.57 3.54 -28.81
C ALA A 41 -2.15 4.96 -28.65
N PHE A 42 -1.46 5.82 -27.89
CA PHE A 42 -1.60 7.28 -27.94
C PHE A 42 -0.22 7.95 -27.90
N ALA A 43 -0.08 9.00 -28.73
CA ALA A 43 1.15 9.75 -28.94
C ALA A 43 1.38 10.80 -27.84
N VAL A 44 2.62 10.93 -27.35
CA VAL A 44 3.06 11.95 -26.39
C VAL A 44 3.96 12.96 -27.11
N THR A 45 3.69 14.25 -26.88
CA THR A 45 4.54 15.37 -27.32
C THR A 45 5.45 15.79 -26.18
N ALA A 46 6.75 15.95 -26.47
CA ALA A 46 7.77 16.32 -25.52
C ALA A 46 7.70 17.81 -25.13
N SER A 47 7.88 18.10 -23.83
CA SER A 47 8.22 19.45 -23.37
C SER A 47 9.38 19.40 -22.38
N THR A 48 10.23 20.41 -22.46
CA THR A 48 11.61 20.48 -21.99
C THR A 48 11.76 20.51 -20.47
N ALA A 49 12.68 19.70 -19.95
CA ALA A 49 13.04 19.60 -18.53
C ALA A 49 13.74 20.88 -18.02
N ALA A 50 13.27 21.39 -16.87
CA ALA A 50 13.98 22.38 -16.07
C ALA A 50 14.92 21.67 -15.08
N THR A 51 16.15 22.17 -14.97
CA THR A 51 17.24 21.59 -14.19
C THR A 51 16.99 21.78 -12.67
N LEU A 52 17.01 20.68 -11.91
CA LEU A 52 16.96 20.70 -10.44
C LEU A 52 18.38 20.76 -9.84
N PRO A 53 18.59 21.42 -8.68
CA PRO A 53 19.90 21.62 -8.10
C PRO A 53 20.39 20.38 -7.32
N HIS A 54 21.69 20.09 -7.44
CA HIS A 54 22.41 19.01 -6.74
C HIS A 54 22.20 19.05 -5.20
N ILE A 55 21.75 17.94 -4.63
CA ILE A 55 21.69 17.72 -3.18
C ILE A 55 23.04 17.15 -2.69
N LYS A 56 23.64 17.80 -1.69
CA LYS A 56 24.84 17.32 -0.98
C LYS A 56 24.52 16.03 -0.20
N ALA A 57 25.42 15.04 -0.27
CA ALA A 57 25.37 13.79 0.48
C ALA A 57 25.13 14.03 1.99
N ARG A 58 24.07 13.43 2.53
CA ARG A 58 23.77 13.39 3.97
C ARG A 58 24.57 12.27 4.65
N THR A 59 25.01 12.52 5.88
CA THR A 59 25.51 11.50 6.81
C THR A 59 24.40 10.50 7.12
N SER A 60 24.69 9.19 7.00
CA SER A 60 23.77 8.06 7.24
C SER A 60 22.86 8.27 8.45
N ALA A 61 21.54 8.22 8.28
CA ALA A 61 20.63 8.43 9.41
C ALA A 61 20.62 7.23 10.36
N THR A 62 20.94 7.46 11.63
CA THR A 62 20.64 6.50 12.70
C THR A 62 19.12 6.35 12.81
N TRP A 63 18.61 5.11 12.85
CA TRP A 63 17.19 4.86 13.08
C TRP A 63 16.82 5.25 14.51
N CYS A 64 15.83 6.13 14.67
CA CYS A 64 15.50 6.78 15.93
C CYS A 64 14.22 6.25 16.59
N GLY A 65 13.62 5.19 16.03
CA GLY A 65 12.49 4.51 16.65
C GLY A 65 12.89 3.68 17.86
N SER A 66 11.89 3.06 18.49
CA SER A 66 12.06 2.16 19.62
C SER A 66 11.40 0.80 19.37
N PRO A 67 11.84 -0.28 20.05
CA PRO A 67 11.20 -1.60 19.94
C PRO A 67 9.71 -1.62 20.30
N SER A 68 9.22 -0.66 21.08
CA SER A 68 7.80 -0.52 21.42
C SER A 68 6.95 0.08 20.28
N GLU A 69 7.57 0.60 19.22
CA GLU A 69 6.91 1.30 18.12
C GLU A 69 6.86 0.45 16.83
N LEU A 70 7.43 -0.76 16.84
CA LEU A 70 7.47 -1.69 15.71
C LEU A 70 6.07 -1.92 15.13
N ASP A 71 5.92 -1.68 13.82
CA ASP A 71 4.73 -2.00 13.00
C ASP A 71 3.40 -1.50 13.60
N SER A 72 3.46 -0.37 14.30
CA SER A 72 2.30 0.21 15.00
C SER A 72 1.76 1.48 14.34
N ARG A 73 2.41 1.93 13.26
CA ARG A 73 2.15 3.26 12.67
C ARG A 73 1.52 3.13 11.28
N PRO A 74 0.59 4.03 10.94
CA PRO A 74 0.11 4.12 9.57
C PRO A 74 1.26 4.52 8.64
N ASN A 75 1.36 3.83 7.51
CA ASN A 75 2.29 4.20 6.44
C ASN A 75 2.10 5.68 6.04
N GLY A 76 3.19 6.44 6.11
CA GLY A 76 3.25 7.87 5.80
C GLY A 76 3.24 8.20 4.32
N VAL A 77 3.36 7.19 3.44
CA VAL A 77 3.29 7.35 1.98
C VAL A 77 2.13 6.55 1.44
N SER A 78 1.06 7.21 1.00
CA SER A 78 -0.12 6.51 0.47
C SER A 78 0.21 5.67 -0.76
N GLY A 79 -0.49 4.56 -0.99
CA GLY A 79 -0.22 3.62 -2.08
C GLY A 79 0.36 2.29 -1.57
N ASN A 80 0.89 1.49 -2.50
CA ASN A 80 1.39 0.15 -2.25
C ASN A 80 2.80 0.18 -1.59
N PRO A 81 2.96 -0.14 -0.29
CA PRO A 81 4.25 0.02 0.38
C PRO A 81 5.24 -1.12 0.11
N VAL A 82 6.52 -0.80 0.29
CA VAL A 82 7.59 -1.76 0.53
C VAL A 82 7.93 -1.73 2.02
N HIS A 83 7.48 -2.73 2.78
CA HIS A 83 7.68 -2.83 4.22
C HIS A 83 8.97 -3.59 4.56
N TRP A 84 9.67 -3.20 5.62
CA TRP A 84 10.99 -3.71 5.96
C TRP A 84 10.97 -4.48 7.28
N ILE A 85 11.51 -5.70 7.26
CA ILE A 85 11.43 -6.67 8.34
C ILE A 85 12.86 -7.10 8.71
N TYR A 86 13.17 -7.06 10.00
CA TYR A 86 14.33 -7.73 10.55
C TYR A 86 13.89 -9.09 11.13
N ALA A 87 14.43 -10.18 10.59
CA ALA A 87 14.05 -11.53 10.95
C ALA A 87 15.20 -12.27 11.65
N ILE A 88 14.90 -12.99 12.72
CA ILE A 88 15.86 -13.81 13.47
C ILE A 88 15.31 -15.22 13.70
N PRO A 89 16.16 -16.26 13.75
CA PRO A 89 15.74 -17.59 14.19
C PRO A 89 15.15 -17.58 15.61
N SER A 90 14.44 -18.66 15.98
CA SER A 90 13.85 -18.80 17.31
C SER A 90 14.88 -18.68 18.43
N ASP A 91 16.08 -19.22 18.21
CA ASP A 91 17.26 -19.20 19.09
C ASP A 91 18.29 -18.10 18.74
N GLY A 92 17.99 -17.25 17.76
CA GLY A 92 18.87 -16.16 17.31
C GLY A 92 18.95 -15.02 18.32
N PRO A 93 20.12 -14.37 18.48
CA PRO A 93 20.24 -13.17 19.31
C PRO A 93 19.43 -12.02 18.71
N ASP A 94 18.74 -11.24 19.55
CA ASP A 94 18.10 -10.01 19.08
C ASP A 94 19.16 -8.90 18.94
N ARG A 95 19.46 -8.53 17.69
CA ARG A 95 20.35 -7.40 17.35
C ARG A 95 19.61 -6.29 16.61
N PHE A 96 18.28 -6.19 16.79
CA PHE A 96 17.43 -5.24 16.07
C PHE A 96 17.94 -3.80 16.17
N SER A 97 18.32 -3.34 17.37
CA SER A 97 18.83 -1.96 17.55
C SER A 97 20.10 -1.64 16.75
N THR A 98 20.91 -2.65 16.42
CA THR A 98 22.09 -2.51 15.57
C THR A 98 21.69 -2.48 14.10
N PHE A 99 20.83 -3.41 13.68
CA PHE A 99 20.46 -3.56 12.28
C PHE A 99 19.43 -2.54 11.78
N ALA A 100 18.57 -2.00 12.65
CA ALA A 100 17.59 -0.98 12.27
C ALA A 100 18.26 0.25 11.63
N SER A 101 19.37 0.73 12.22
CA SER A 101 20.13 1.85 11.63
C SER A 101 20.85 1.48 10.32
N ARG A 102 21.25 0.20 10.17
CA ARG A 102 21.82 -0.29 8.92
C ARG A 102 20.76 -0.36 7.82
N MET A 103 19.60 -0.95 8.11
CA MET A 103 18.47 -1.01 7.18
C MET A 103 18.03 0.39 6.74
N GLN A 104 17.95 1.34 7.67
CA GLN A 104 17.69 2.75 7.37
C GLN A 104 18.72 3.34 6.40
N THR A 105 20.02 3.07 6.63
CA THR A 105 21.12 3.55 5.78
C THR A 105 21.08 2.91 4.39
N ASP A 106 20.83 1.61 4.32
CA ASP A 106 20.74 0.87 3.06
C ASP A 106 19.53 1.37 2.24
N TRP A 107 18.38 1.60 2.88
CA TRP A 107 17.23 2.22 2.22
C TRP A 107 17.53 3.61 1.67
N GLU A 108 18.20 4.49 2.44
CA GLU A 108 18.61 5.81 1.96
C GLU A 108 19.57 5.71 0.76
N THR A 109 20.45 4.70 0.78
CA THR A 109 21.39 4.42 -0.32
C THR A 109 20.66 3.95 -1.57
N ILE A 110 19.68 3.05 -1.42
CA ILE A 110 18.85 2.54 -2.51
C ILE A 110 17.97 3.66 -3.09
N ASP A 111 17.28 4.45 -2.27
CA ASP A 111 16.47 5.59 -2.74
C ASP A 111 17.33 6.60 -3.50
N ALA A 112 18.51 6.95 -2.97
CA ALA A 112 19.43 7.88 -3.63
C ALA A 112 19.97 7.33 -4.96
N TRP A 113 20.36 6.06 -5.00
CA TRP A 113 20.81 5.40 -6.23
C TRP A 113 19.68 5.36 -7.25
N TRP A 114 18.48 4.91 -6.87
CA TRP A 114 17.34 4.76 -7.77
C TRP A 114 16.96 6.11 -8.40
N ARG A 115 16.90 7.18 -7.61
CA ARG A 115 16.66 8.54 -8.10
C ARG A 115 17.78 9.07 -9.00
N GLY A 116 19.00 8.57 -8.81
CA GLY A 116 20.13 8.83 -9.69
C GLY A 116 19.97 8.17 -11.06
N GLN A 117 19.36 6.98 -11.11
CA GLN A 117 19.09 6.24 -12.34
C GLN A 117 17.80 6.72 -13.05
N ASP A 118 16.76 7.03 -12.28
CA ASP A 118 15.50 7.61 -12.74
C ASP A 118 15.02 8.68 -11.73
N PRO A 119 15.20 9.98 -12.02
CA PRO A 119 14.84 11.06 -11.11
C PRO A 119 13.32 11.24 -10.93
N THR A 120 12.50 10.53 -11.70
CA THR A 120 11.03 10.57 -11.63
C THR A 120 10.45 9.43 -10.78
N ARG A 121 11.29 8.52 -10.29
CA ARG A 121 10.85 7.33 -9.55
C ARG A 121 11.63 7.16 -8.26
N ALA A 122 10.99 6.50 -7.29
CA ALA A 122 11.60 6.06 -6.05
C ALA A 122 10.83 4.85 -5.49
N PRO A 123 11.49 3.86 -4.87
CA PRO A 123 10.79 2.82 -4.12
C PRO A 123 9.86 3.40 -3.06
N ARG A 124 8.60 2.94 -3.03
CA ARG A 124 7.57 3.39 -2.07
C ARG A 124 7.75 2.66 -0.73
N SER A 125 8.86 2.89 -0.05
CA SER A 125 9.07 2.25 1.25
C SER A 125 8.08 2.73 2.30
N ASP A 126 7.75 1.83 3.22
CA ASP A 126 6.88 2.11 4.36
C ASP A 126 7.61 3.02 5.35
N LEU A 127 7.16 4.26 5.45
CA LEU A 127 7.79 5.28 6.29
C LEU A 127 6.83 5.74 7.37
N ALA A 128 7.30 5.82 8.61
CA ALA A 128 6.57 6.43 9.71
C ALA A 128 7.20 7.75 10.16
N GLN A 129 6.39 8.63 10.74
CA GLN A 129 6.88 9.86 11.35
C GLN A 129 7.44 9.57 12.75
N PHE A 130 8.70 9.89 12.98
CA PHE A 130 9.37 9.84 14.28
C PHE A 130 9.82 11.23 14.74
N SER A 131 10.37 11.33 15.96
CA SER A 131 10.89 12.59 16.50
C SER A 131 12.05 13.18 15.67
N CYS A 132 12.79 12.33 14.96
CA CYS A 132 13.88 12.73 14.07
C CYS A 132 13.43 12.94 12.61
N GLY A 133 12.13 12.83 12.31
CA GLY A 133 11.56 12.92 10.97
C GLY A 133 11.06 11.59 10.44
N SER A 134 10.82 11.53 9.13
CA SER A 134 10.35 10.32 8.45
C SER A 134 11.48 9.29 8.34
N GLN A 135 11.25 8.07 8.81
CA GLN A 135 12.17 6.93 8.70
C GLN A 135 11.38 5.66 8.41
N LEU A 136 12.07 4.58 8.06
CA LEU A 136 11.44 3.27 7.86
C LEU A 136 10.59 2.88 9.07
N ASP A 137 9.36 2.44 8.81
CA ASP A 137 8.62 1.64 9.78
C ASP A 137 9.12 0.19 9.67
N LEU A 138 9.63 -0.33 10.79
CA LEU A 138 10.33 -1.61 10.82
C LEU A 138 9.56 -2.62 11.66
N SER A 139 9.55 -3.86 11.18
CA SER A 139 9.10 -5.01 11.96
C SER A 139 10.28 -5.83 12.48
N LEU A 140 10.13 -6.43 13.67
CA LEU A 140 11.00 -7.51 14.15
C LEU A 140 10.19 -8.81 14.17
N VAL A 141 10.68 -9.82 13.46
CA VAL A 141 10.08 -11.16 13.42
C VAL A 141 11.06 -12.18 13.99
N ARG A 142 10.72 -12.75 15.14
CA ARG A 142 11.38 -13.97 15.65
C ARG A 142 10.70 -15.19 15.05
N LEU A 143 11.38 -15.87 14.15
CA LEU A 143 10.91 -17.07 13.47
C LEU A 143 10.74 -18.24 14.44
N SER A 144 9.95 -19.21 14.04
CA SER A 144 9.63 -20.43 14.79
C SER A 144 10.75 -21.47 14.72
N GLN A 145 11.48 -21.51 13.60
CA GLN A 145 12.56 -22.47 13.36
C GLN A 145 13.88 -22.00 14.00
N SER A 146 14.67 -22.96 14.49
CA SER A 146 16.02 -22.69 14.99
C SER A 146 16.97 -22.36 13.85
N GLY A 147 18.07 -21.66 14.16
CA GLY A 147 19.09 -21.32 13.18
C GLY A 147 19.66 -22.58 12.51
N SER A 148 19.92 -23.63 13.29
CA SER A 148 20.40 -24.91 12.76
C SER A 148 19.48 -25.56 11.72
N ARG A 149 18.16 -25.31 11.80
CA ARG A 149 17.19 -25.84 10.83
C ARG A 149 17.08 -24.95 9.60
N LEU A 150 17.20 -23.63 9.78
CA LEU A 150 17.20 -22.65 8.68
C LEU A 150 18.51 -22.65 7.88
N ALA A 151 19.60 -23.14 8.47
CA ALA A 151 20.91 -23.33 7.82
C ALA A 151 21.06 -24.69 7.13
N ALA A 152 19.97 -25.44 6.96
CA ALA A 152 19.97 -26.64 6.11
C ALA A 152 20.43 -26.27 4.67
N PRO A 153 20.84 -27.25 3.82
CA PRO A 153 21.33 -26.95 2.47
C PRO A 153 20.31 -26.26 1.55
N GLU A 154 19.04 -26.19 1.94
CA GLU A 154 18.01 -25.41 1.26
C GLU A 154 18.00 -23.99 1.81
N SER A 155 17.87 -22.98 0.93
CA SER A 155 17.77 -21.58 1.33
C SER A 155 16.69 -21.37 2.39
N PRO A 156 16.89 -20.51 3.42
CA PRO A 156 15.87 -20.24 4.44
C PRO A 156 14.64 -19.52 3.87
N PHE A 157 14.67 -19.10 2.60
CA PHE A 157 13.63 -18.33 1.92
C PHE A 157 12.22 -18.90 2.09
N GLU A 158 12.00 -20.18 1.75
CA GLU A 158 10.66 -20.79 1.80
C GLU A 158 10.11 -20.84 3.24
N PHE A 159 10.96 -21.15 4.22
CA PHE A 159 10.56 -21.11 5.63
C PHE A 159 10.19 -19.69 6.09
N ILE A 160 10.95 -18.69 5.67
CA ILE A 160 10.66 -17.29 5.97
C ILE A 160 9.36 -16.86 5.30
N TRP A 161 9.16 -17.21 4.03
CA TRP A 161 7.95 -16.90 3.27
C TRP A 161 6.70 -17.48 3.94
N ASP A 162 6.67 -18.79 4.18
CA ASP A 162 5.54 -19.48 4.80
C ASP A 162 5.21 -18.92 6.19
N GLU A 163 6.25 -18.63 6.99
CA GLU A 163 6.06 -18.09 8.33
C GLU A 163 5.54 -16.65 8.32
N LEU A 164 6.01 -15.81 7.40
CA LEU A 164 5.52 -14.45 7.22
C LEU A 164 4.07 -14.45 6.72
N ASP A 165 3.71 -15.30 5.75
CA ASP A 165 2.31 -15.46 5.31
C ASP A 165 1.40 -15.88 6.47
N ALA A 166 1.82 -16.89 7.24
CA ALA A 166 1.06 -17.39 8.39
C ALA A 166 0.86 -16.32 9.48
N ARG A 167 1.78 -15.35 9.57
CA ARG A 167 1.71 -14.18 10.48
C ARG A 167 0.93 -13.00 9.90
N GLY A 168 0.48 -13.09 8.65
CA GLY A 168 -0.34 -12.07 7.99
C GLY A 168 0.42 -11.09 7.10
N PHE A 169 1.74 -11.27 6.90
CA PHE A 169 2.54 -10.50 5.95
C PHE A 169 2.31 -11.01 4.51
N ARG A 170 1.07 -10.89 4.04
CA ARG A 170 0.59 -11.45 2.76
C ARG A 170 -0.29 -10.50 1.97
N SER A 171 -0.15 -9.19 2.24
CA SER A 171 -0.91 -8.16 1.55
C SER A 171 -0.54 -8.14 0.07
N GLN A 172 -1.54 -8.21 -0.81
CA GLN A 172 -1.36 -8.00 -2.26
C GLN A 172 -0.84 -6.60 -2.62
N PHE A 173 -0.95 -5.65 -1.68
CA PHE A 173 -0.51 -4.26 -1.88
C PHE A 173 0.88 -4.01 -1.28
N THR A 174 1.46 -4.95 -0.53
CA THR A 174 2.71 -4.72 0.19
C THR A 174 3.79 -5.68 -0.32
N LYS A 175 4.95 -5.14 -0.69
CA LYS A 175 6.16 -5.94 -0.83
C LYS A 175 6.93 -5.93 0.49
N TYR A 176 7.69 -6.98 0.74
CA TYR A 176 8.43 -7.13 1.98
C TYR A 176 9.93 -7.29 1.69
N VAL A 177 10.75 -6.45 2.32
CA VAL A 177 12.21 -6.60 2.36
C VAL A 177 12.59 -7.19 3.71
N VAL A 178 13.28 -8.32 3.73
CA VAL A 178 13.65 -9.03 4.95
C VAL A 178 15.16 -9.07 5.11
N TYR A 179 15.64 -8.58 6.23
CA TYR A 179 17.01 -8.77 6.68
C TYR A 179 17.03 -9.98 7.60
N TYR A 180 17.48 -11.11 7.08
CA TYR A 180 17.58 -12.34 7.85
C TYR A 180 18.93 -12.42 8.58
N ASP A 181 18.88 -12.34 9.90
CA ASP A 181 20.03 -12.46 10.80
C ASP A 181 20.08 -13.84 11.45
N GLY A 182 20.42 -14.84 10.64
CA GLY A 182 20.62 -16.21 11.08
C GLY A 182 21.71 -16.91 10.29
N PRO A 183 22.07 -18.14 10.70
CA PRO A 183 23.01 -18.97 9.97
C PRO A 183 22.42 -19.37 8.60
N ILE A 184 23.31 -19.62 7.65
CA ILE A 184 22.97 -19.93 6.25
C ILE A 184 23.64 -21.24 5.82
N GLY A 185 23.00 -21.94 4.88
CA GLY A 185 23.53 -23.19 4.32
C GLY A 185 24.56 -22.98 3.19
N ASP A 186 24.44 -21.88 2.45
CA ASP A 186 25.31 -21.51 1.34
C ASP A 186 25.72 -20.02 1.50
N ASP A 187 27.02 -19.75 1.58
CA ASP A 187 27.57 -18.40 1.74
C ASP A 187 27.77 -17.66 0.41
N GLN A 188 27.58 -18.36 -0.71
CA GLN A 188 27.67 -17.82 -2.07
C GLN A 188 26.33 -17.31 -2.60
N ILE A 189 25.26 -17.38 -1.81
CA ILE A 189 23.93 -16.86 -2.14
C ILE A 189 23.65 -15.66 -1.24
N CYS A 190 23.63 -14.46 -1.80
CA CYS A 190 23.54 -13.23 -1.00
C CYS A 190 22.10 -12.92 -0.55
N GLY A 191 21.14 -13.35 -1.34
CA GLY A 191 19.72 -13.08 -1.16
C GLY A 191 18.88 -13.93 -2.09
N VAL A 192 17.57 -13.87 -1.87
CA VAL A 192 16.56 -14.48 -2.73
C VAL A 192 15.33 -13.57 -2.73
N GLY A 193 14.83 -13.27 -3.92
CA GLY A 193 13.63 -12.47 -4.14
C GLY A 193 12.62 -13.23 -4.98
N ALA A 194 11.34 -13.08 -4.66
CA ALA A 194 10.27 -13.62 -5.49
C ALA A 194 8.99 -12.79 -5.37
N THR A 195 8.14 -12.91 -6.39
CA THR A 195 6.78 -12.40 -6.37
C THR A 195 5.82 -13.50 -6.81
N VAL A 196 4.60 -13.48 -6.28
CA VAL A 196 3.53 -14.40 -6.67
C VAL A 196 2.39 -13.65 -7.36
N SER A 197 1.53 -14.39 -8.07
CA SER A 197 0.40 -13.84 -8.84
C SER A 197 -0.63 -13.09 -7.99
N SER A 198 -0.69 -13.35 -6.67
CA SER A 198 -1.53 -12.59 -5.75
C SER A 198 -1.03 -11.16 -5.50
N GLY A 199 0.13 -10.77 -6.02
CA GLY A 199 0.74 -9.46 -5.82
C GLY A 199 1.67 -9.38 -4.61
N THR A 200 1.68 -10.38 -3.71
CA THR A 200 2.67 -10.48 -2.63
C THR A 200 4.07 -10.72 -3.21
N GLY A 201 5.09 -10.05 -2.67
CA GLY A 201 6.48 -10.33 -3.01
C GLY A 201 7.40 -10.10 -1.84
N LEU A 202 8.49 -10.87 -1.81
CA LEU A 202 9.45 -10.95 -0.72
C LEU A 202 10.86 -10.85 -1.30
N ALA A 203 11.68 -9.98 -0.72
CA ALA A 203 13.09 -9.83 -0.99
C ALA A 203 13.85 -10.15 0.30
N VAL A 204 14.56 -11.28 0.36
CA VAL A 204 15.31 -11.70 1.54
C VAL A 204 16.79 -11.47 1.32
N PHE A 205 17.38 -10.59 2.13
CA PHE A 205 18.82 -10.43 2.25
C PHE A 205 19.37 -11.30 3.40
N LEU A 206 20.37 -12.11 3.09
CA LEU A 206 21.02 -13.02 4.02
C LEU A 206 22.26 -12.33 4.62
N ILE A 207 22.14 -11.80 5.84
CA ILE A 207 23.17 -10.93 6.44
C ILE A 207 24.54 -11.61 6.58
N GLN A 208 24.56 -12.92 6.81
CA GLN A 208 25.80 -13.69 7.01
C GLN A 208 26.42 -14.18 5.70
N ALA A 209 25.74 -13.99 4.57
CA ALA A 209 26.22 -14.40 3.25
C ALA A 209 27.09 -13.32 2.60
N CYS A 210 27.85 -13.70 1.57
CA CYS A 210 28.52 -12.76 0.67
C CYS A 210 29.33 -11.66 1.38
N VAL A 211 30.18 -12.05 2.32
CA VAL A 211 31.01 -11.12 3.09
C VAL A 211 31.84 -10.24 2.14
N GLY A 212 31.64 -8.93 2.22
CA GLY A 212 32.34 -7.93 1.40
C GLY A 212 31.49 -7.33 0.29
N VAL A 213 30.31 -7.90 0.02
CA VAL A 213 29.30 -7.29 -0.87
C VAL A 213 28.49 -6.25 -0.09
N GLU A 214 28.18 -5.12 -0.72
CA GLU A 214 27.37 -4.07 -0.12
C GLU A 214 25.91 -4.54 0.05
N PRO A 215 25.32 -4.53 1.26
CA PRO A 215 23.94 -4.97 1.48
C PRO A 215 22.90 -4.25 0.62
N ALA A 216 23.05 -2.93 0.44
CA ALA A 216 22.16 -2.13 -0.39
C ALA A 216 22.10 -2.64 -1.86
N GLN A 217 23.21 -3.17 -2.38
CA GLN A 217 23.28 -3.76 -3.71
C GLN A 217 22.37 -4.99 -3.82
N VAL A 218 22.53 -5.93 -2.88
CA VAL A 218 21.74 -7.17 -2.84
C VAL A 218 20.27 -6.86 -2.60
N VAL A 219 19.97 -5.98 -1.66
CA VAL A 219 18.57 -5.62 -1.33
C VAL A 219 17.88 -4.94 -2.52
N ALA A 220 18.56 -4.08 -3.28
CA ALA A 220 18.00 -3.49 -4.48
C ALA A 220 17.70 -4.55 -5.57
N HIS A 221 18.62 -5.51 -5.75
CA HIS A 221 18.47 -6.63 -6.67
C HIS A 221 17.27 -7.52 -6.28
N GLU A 222 17.22 -8.01 -5.04
CA GLU A 222 16.12 -8.87 -4.58
C GLU A 222 14.78 -8.12 -4.56
N LEU A 223 14.80 -6.80 -4.31
CA LEU A 223 13.60 -5.98 -4.40
C LEU A 223 13.07 -5.95 -5.84
N LEU A 224 13.92 -5.85 -6.86
CA LEU A 224 13.49 -5.93 -8.25
C LEU A 224 12.84 -7.28 -8.56
N HIS A 225 13.36 -8.39 -8.03
CA HIS A 225 12.67 -9.69 -8.08
C HIS A 225 11.30 -9.68 -7.40
N ALA A 226 11.20 -9.09 -6.20
CA ALA A 226 9.93 -8.94 -5.50
C ALA A 226 8.93 -8.03 -6.24
N LEU A 227 9.41 -7.15 -7.11
CA LEU A 227 8.60 -6.31 -8.01
C LEU A 227 8.21 -7.04 -9.30
N GLY A 228 8.92 -8.10 -9.68
CA GLY A 228 8.63 -8.95 -10.84
C GLY A 228 9.66 -8.90 -11.96
N ALA A 229 10.82 -8.29 -11.74
CA ALA A 229 11.95 -8.39 -12.65
C ALA A 229 12.76 -9.69 -12.41
N VAL A 230 13.44 -10.26 -13.39
CA VAL A 230 13.28 -10.01 -14.83
C VAL A 230 12.17 -10.93 -15.35
N PRO A 231 11.14 -10.43 -16.04
CA PRO A 231 10.08 -11.30 -16.53
C PRO A 231 10.63 -12.24 -17.61
N SER A 232 10.10 -13.46 -17.71
CA SER A 232 10.59 -14.46 -18.67
C SER A 232 10.43 -14.07 -20.14
N SER A 233 9.57 -13.09 -20.42
CA SER A 233 9.34 -12.49 -21.74
C SER A 233 10.30 -11.34 -22.07
N ALA A 234 11.11 -10.90 -21.11
CA ALA A 234 12.11 -9.87 -21.35
C ALA A 234 13.17 -10.35 -22.37
N PRO A 235 13.67 -9.45 -23.22
CA PRO A 235 14.97 -9.61 -23.86
C PRO A 235 16.06 -9.93 -22.84
N ASN A 236 17.15 -10.53 -23.32
CA ASN A 236 18.37 -10.82 -22.56
C ASN A 236 18.20 -11.60 -21.25
N ASN A 237 17.00 -12.12 -20.96
CA ASN A 237 16.77 -13.04 -19.86
C ASN A 237 17.71 -14.24 -20.01
N CYS A 238 18.46 -14.53 -18.96
CA CYS A 238 19.42 -15.62 -18.95
C CYS A 238 18.73 -16.96 -19.24
N GLU A 239 19.47 -17.86 -19.90
CA GLU A 239 19.04 -19.25 -19.99
C GLU A 239 19.17 -19.94 -18.61
N PRO A 240 18.35 -20.97 -18.32
CA PRO A 240 18.51 -21.75 -17.10
C PRO A 240 19.95 -22.26 -16.92
N PRO A 241 20.48 -22.26 -15.68
CA PRO A 241 19.75 -22.09 -14.43
C PRO A 241 19.52 -20.64 -14.00
N ASP A 242 20.10 -19.65 -14.67
CA ASP A 242 20.12 -18.27 -14.17
C ASP A 242 18.91 -17.44 -14.63
N ASP A 243 17.84 -18.08 -15.10
CA ASP A 243 16.64 -17.39 -15.56
C ASP A 243 16.02 -16.50 -14.47
N GLY A 244 15.45 -15.36 -14.89
CA GLY A 244 15.03 -14.28 -13.99
C GLY A 244 16.07 -13.16 -13.84
N HIS A 245 17.22 -13.28 -14.49
CA HIS A 245 18.31 -12.31 -14.54
C HIS A 245 18.62 -11.84 -15.96
N THR A 246 19.42 -10.79 -16.12
CA THR A 246 19.92 -10.31 -17.42
C THR A 246 21.36 -10.78 -17.67
N CYS A 247 21.67 -11.17 -18.91
CA CYS A 247 22.96 -11.80 -19.26
C CYS A 247 23.78 -11.06 -20.32
N ASP A 248 23.35 -9.87 -20.72
CA ASP A 248 23.98 -9.06 -21.76
C ASP A 248 25.00 -8.04 -21.20
N ILE A 249 24.74 -7.45 -20.03
CA ILE A 249 25.60 -6.42 -19.42
C ILE A 249 25.91 -6.73 -17.95
N VAL A 250 27.19 -6.99 -17.66
CA VAL A 250 27.70 -7.30 -16.29
C VAL A 250 27.56 -6.19 -15.24
N ARG A 251 27.17 -4.98 -15.66
CA ARG A 251 26.93 -3.82 -14.78
C ARG A 251 25.45 -3.58 -14.53
N ASP A 252 24.57 -4.35 -15.15
CA ASP A 252 23.16 -4.37 -14.79
C ASP A 252 23.02 -4.84 -13.34
N LEU A 253 22.18 -4.15 -12.57
CA LEU A 253 21.81 -4.61 -11.24
C LEU A 253 21.25 -6.02 -11.26
N MET A 254 20.52 -6.42 -12.32
CA MET A 254 19.93 -7.76 -12.46
C MET A 254 20.85 -8.80 -13.09
N TYR A 255 22.15 -8.52 -13.23
CA TYR A 255 23.13 -9.55 -13.61
C TYR A 255 23.27 -10.59 -12.46
N PRO A 256 23.32 -11.90 -12.74
CA PRO A 256 23.22 -12.95 -11.71
C PRO A 256 24.45 -13.10 -10.82
N PHE A 257 25.55 -12.38 -11.10
CA PHE A 257 26.78 -12.48 -10.31
C PHE A 257 27.26 -11.09 -9.89
N THR A 258 27.86 -11.01 -8.69
CA THR A 258 28.53 -9.77 -8.24
C THR A 258 30.03 -10.01 -8.06
N ASP A 259 30.81 -9.01 -8.46
CA ASP A 259 32.24 -8.88 -8.19
C ASP A 259 32.53 -8.03 -6.92
N GLY A 260 31.48 -7.70 -6.15
CA GLY A 260 31.53 -6.82 -5.00
C GLY A 260 31.47 -5.33 -5.34
N THR A 261 31.14 -4.98 -6.59
CA THR A 261 30.92 -3.58 -6.98
C THR A 261 29.78 -2.96 -6.15
N PRO A 262 30.02 -1.81 -5.48
CA PRO A 262 28.99 -1.10 -4.74
C PRO A 262 27.78 -0.75 -5.63
N LEU A 263 26.59 -0.59 -5.03
CA LEU A 263 25.36 -0.26 -5.75
C LEU A 263 25.52 0.98 -6.63
N ALA A 264 26.27 1.99 -6.16
CA ALA A 264 26.56 3.21 -6.91
C ALA A 264 27.29 2.98 -8.26
N GLY A 265 27.95 1.83 -8.44
CA GLY A 265 28.63 1.44 -9.67
C GLY A 265 27.79 0.56 -10.61
N LEU A 266 26.56 0.21 -10.22
CA LEU A 266 25.62 -0.58 -11.01
C LEU A 266 24.56 0.31 -11.69
N LEU A 267 23.93 -0.24 -12.72
CA LEU A 267 22.96 0.44 -13.57
C LEU A 267 21.59 -0.23 -13.44
N LEU A 268 20.53 0.59 -13.38
CA LEU A 268 19.16 0.11 -13.45
C LEU A 268 18.80 -0.08 -14.93
N ASP A 269 18.69 -1.32 -15.40
CA ASP A 269 18.36 -1.71 -16.79
C ASP A 269 19.16 -0.90 -17.84
N PRO A 270 20.45 -1.25 -18.04
CA PRO A 270 21.34 -0.54 -18.95
C PRO A 270 20.96 -0.77 -20.41
N GLY A 271 20.09 0.06 -20.94
CA GLY A 271 19.56 -0.11 -22.29
C GLY A 271 18.07 0.20 -22.34
N ARG A 272 17.41 0.05 -21.18
CA ARG A 272 15.96 0.25 -21.00
C ARG A 272 15.21 -0.67 -21.96
N ASP A 273 15.58 -1.94 -21.93
CA ASP A 273 15.11 -2.95 -22.87
C ASP A 273 14.79 -4.30 -22.23
N ASP A 274 15.05 -4.49 -20.93
CA ASP A 274 14.80 -5.77 -20.26
C ASP A 274 13.62 -5.70 -19.29
N TYR A 275 13.64 -4.80 -18.30
CA TYR A 275 12.67 -4.82 -17.20
C TYR A 275 12.24 -3.44 -16.69
N TYR A 276 12.85 -2.34 -17.13
CA TYR A 276 12.62 -0.99 -16.59
C TYR A 276 12.74 0.12 -17.64
N GLY A 277 11.67 0.89 -17.80
CA GLY A 277 11.63 2.14 -18.57
C GLY A 277 11.68 1.94 -20.09
N HIS A 278 11.08 0.86 -20.57
CA HIS A 278 11.11 0.41 -21.95
C HIS A 278 9.75 0.56 -22.64
N SER A 279 9.70 0.43 -23.97
CA SER A 279 8.43 0.43 -24.73
C SER A 279 7.95 -0.96 -25.16
N GLY A 280 8.49 -2.02 -24.55
CA GLY A 280 8.11 -3.41 -24.76
C GLY A 280 6.66 -3.70 -24.37
N GLY A 281 6.13 -4.84 -24.86
CA GLY A 281 4.77 -5.29 -24.55
C GLY A 281 4.66 -6.13 -23.27
N TRP A 282 5.77 -6.35 -22.57
CA TRP A 282 5.84 -7.10 -21.31
C TRP A 282 5.85 -6.15 -20.10
N PRO A 283 5.73 -6.66 -18.86
CA PRO A 283 5.69 -5.82 -17.66
C PRO A 283 6.92 -4.92 -17.52
N ASP A 284 6.68 -3.62 -17.33
CA ASP A 284 7.71 -2.62 -17.08
C ASP A 284 7.69 -2.20 -15.60
N MET A 285 8.82 -2.39 -14.90
CA MET A 285 8.95 -2.03 -13.50
C MET A 285 8.87 -0.51 -13.24
N GLN A 286 9.08 0.35 -14.24
CA GLN A 286 8.89 1.80 -14.12
C GLN A 286 7.43 2.19 -13.81
N ASP A 287 6.47 1.35 -14.22
CA ASP A 287 5.04 1.53 -13.98
C ASP A 287 4.54 0.84 -12.71
N SER A 288 5.44 0.17 -11.98
CA SER A 288 5.11 -0.56 -10.76
C SER A 288 4.40 0.31 -9.71
N PRO A 289 3.29 -0.15 -9.10
CA PRO A 289 2.56 0.62 -8.09
C PRO A 289 3.34 0.80 -6.79
N TRP A 290 4.36 -0.03 -6.58
CA TRP A 290 5.32 0.07 -5.47
C TRP A 290 6.42 1.11 -5.70
N LEU A 291 6.38 1.84 -6.82
CA LEU A 291 7.19 3.04 -7.02
C LEU A 291 6.33 4.30 -6.84
N VAL A 292 6.91 5.30 -6.20
CA VAL A 292 6.40 6.67 -6.21
C VAL A 292 6.74 7.30 -7.55
N GLN A 293 5.74 7.80 -8.26
CA GLN A 293 5.93 8.60 -9.48
C GLN A 293 6.10 10.06 -9.08
N LEU A 294 7.33 10.49 -8.81
CA LEU A 294 7.67 11.79 -8.22
C LEU A 294 7.20 12.97 -9.09
N ASP A 295 7.16 12.78 -10.40
CA ASP A 295 6.70 13.74 -11.40
C ASP A 295 5.18 13.71 -11.64
N ARG A 296 4.49 12.68 -11.16
CA ARG A 296 3.05 12.46 -11.32
C ARG A 296 2.33 12.19 -10.00
N GLN A 297 2.60 13.01 -8.99
CA GLN A 297 1.83 13.00 -7.74
C GLN A 297 0.60 13.91 -7.83
N ALA A 298 -0.54 13.43 -7.32
CA ALA A 298 -1.76 14.21 -7.22
C ALA A 298 -2.41 14.08 -5.82
N PRO A 299 -2.91 15.18 -5.24
CA PRO A 299 -3.60 15.14 -3.96
C PRO A 299 -5.02 14.58 -4.12
N PHE A 300 -5.49 13.86 -3.10
CA PHE A 300 -6.89 13.49 -2.95
C PHE A 300 -7.40 14.00 -1.60
N ALA A 301 -8.52 14.74 -1.62
CA ALA A 301 -9.14 15.27 -0.41
C ALA A 301 -10.41 14.50 -0.07
N LEU A 302 -10.52 14.03 1.17
CA LEU A 302 -11.71 13.35 1.67
C LEU A 302 -12.26 14.12 2.87
N THR A 303 -13.51 14.57 2.75
CA THR A 303 -14.22 15.26 3.84
C THR A 303 -15.25 14.31 4.48
N ILE A 304 -15.21 14.20 5.80
CA ILE A 304 -16.19 13.43 6.57
C ILE A 304 -17.10 14.39 7.32
N ALA A 305 -18.40 14.38 6.98
CA ALA A 305 -19.40 15.18 7.66
C ALA A 305 -20.30 14.27 8.51
N GLY A 306 -20.35 14.49 9.82
CA GLY A 306 -21.08 13.64 10.77
C GLY A 306 -20.22 12.53 11.36
N SER A 307 -20.88 11.51 11.93
CA SER A 307 -20.19 10.43 12.66
C SER A 307 -20.02 9.19 11.80
N GLY A 308 -18.82 8.99 11.27
CA GLY A 308 -18.42 7.83 10.48
C GLY A 308 -16.94 7.88 10.14
N ARG A 309 -16.51 6.88 9.38
CA ARG A 309 -15.15 6.70 8.86
C ARG A 309 -15.24 6.28 7.40
N VAL A 310 -14.23 6.60 6.61
CA VAL A 310 -14.09 6.07 5.25
C VAL A 310 -12.65 5.59 5.08
N GLU A 311 -12.49 4.40 4.55
CA GLU A 311 -11.20 3.80 4.18
C GLU A 311 -11.14 3.53 2.68
N ALA A 312 -9.94 3.51 2.10
CA ALA A 312 -9.71 2.99 0.76
C ALA A 312 -9.29 1.52 0.82
N ASP A 313 -9.46 0.80 -0.29
CA ASP A 313 -8.93 -0.54 -0.52
C ASP A 313 -7.40 -0.57 -0.61
N VAL A 314 -6.79 0.47 -1.19
CA VAL A 314 -5.33 0.65 -1.23
C VAL A 314 -4.83 1.32 0.06
N PRO A 315 -3.71 0.85 0.67
CA PRO A 315 -3.16 1.43 1.88
C PRO A 315 -2.89 2.94 1.76
N GLY A 316 -3.13 3.67 2.86
CA GLY A 316 -2.80 5.09 2.96
C GLY A 316 -3.97 6.07 3.00
N LEU A 317 -5.22 5.60 3.05
CA LEU A 317 -6.39 6.43 3.38
C LEU A 317 -7.35 5.67 4.29
N ASP A 318 -7.40 6.10 5.55
CA ASP A 318 -8.42 5.76 6.53
C ASP A 318 -8.72 7.01 7.36
N CYS A 319 -9.89 7.60 7.13
CA CYS A 319 -10.24 8.91 7.65
C CYS A 319 -11.55 8.89 8.43
N GLY A 320 -11.46 9.15 9.74
CA GLY A 320 -12.61 9.42 10.61
C GLY A 320 -13.03 10.91 10.65
N GLN A 321 -12.23 11.79 10.05
CA GLN A 321 -12.44 13.23 9.91
C GLN A 321 -11.92 13.67 8.53
N THR A 322 -12.07 14.94 8.18
CA THR A 322 -11.49 15.48 6.94
C THR A 322 -9.99 15.25 6.90
N CYS A 323 -9.50 14.69 5.80
CA CYS A 323 -8.10 14.36 5.57
C CYS A 323 -7.72 14.64 4.11
N SER A 324 -6.41 14.71 3.84
CA SER A 324 -5.88 14.76 2.47
C SER A 324 -4.63 13.91 2.39
N THR A 325 -4.51 13.18 1.28
CA THR A 325 -3.43 12.24 0.99
C THR A 325 -2.88 12.51 -0.41
N THR A 326 -1.69 12.01 -0.73
CA THR A 326 -1.04 12.22 -2.04
C THR A 326 -0.72 10.86 -2.66
N TRP A 327 -1.03 10.70 -3.94
CA TRP A 327 -0.93 9.43 -4.66
C TRP A 327 -0.26 9.62 -6.01
N ASN A 328 0.15 8.51 -6.64
CA ASN A 328 0.40 8.53 -8.08
C ASN A 328 -0.91 8.90 -8.81
N ALA A 329 -0.82 9.80 -9.80
CA ALA A 329 -1.94 10.06 -10.69
C ALA A 329 -2.32 8.78 -11.44
N GLY A 330 -3.62 8.54 -11.61
CA GLY A 330 -4.17 7.30 -12.17
C GLY A 330 -4.39 6.18 -11.15
N THR A 331 -4.00 6.35 -9.87
CA THR A 331 -4.36 5.37 -8.83
C THR A 331 -5.87 5.28 -8.67
N GLU A 332 -6.42 4.09 -8.86
CA GLU A 332 -7.82 3.78 -8.57
C GLU A 332 -8.00 3.47 -7.08
N LEU A 333 -9.01 4.09 -6.47
CA LEU A 333 -9.37 3.88 -5.06
C LEU A 333 -10.84 3.48 -4.96
N THR A 334 -11.12 2.42 -4.22
CA THR A 334 -12.47 2.04 -3.78
C THR A 334 -12.68 2.50 -2.34
N LEU A 335 -13.45 3.58 -2.18
CA LEU A 335 -13.78 4.17 -0.89
C LEU A 335 -14.93 3.44 -0.22
N THR A 336 -14.69 2.90 0.97
CA THR A 336 -15.64 2.17 1.80
C THR A 336 -16.06 3.01 3.02
N PRO A 337 -17.33 3.46 3.07
CA PRO A 337 -17.86 4.22 4.20
C PRO A 337 -18.33 3.28 5.32
N THR A 338 -17.82 3.51 6.53
CA THR A 338 -18.19 2.81 7.76
C THR A 338 -18.88 3.78 8.73
N PRO A 339 -20.22 3.78 8.82
CA PRO A 339 -20.94 4.61 9.78
C PRO A 339 -20.64 4.23 11.23
N ALA A 340 -20.59 5.22 12.13
CA ALA A 340 -20.53 4.94 13.56
C ALA A 340 -21.83 4.25 14.05
N PRO A 341 -21.83 3.54 15.19
CA PRO A 341 -23.03 2.92 15.75
C PRO A 341 -24.22 3.89 15.82
N GLY A 342 -25.36 3.49 15.25
CA GLY A 342 -26.58 4.32 15.21
C GLY A 342 -26.61 5.39 14.11
N ALA A 343 -25.56 5.52 13.30
CA ALA A 343 -25.50 6.36 12.11
C ALA A 343 -25.65 5.55 10.81
N LYS A 344 -25.81 6.25 9.69
CA LYS A 344 -25.73 5.72 8.34
C LYS A 344 -25.12 6.74 7.39
N LEU A 345 -24.54 6.28 6.28
CA LEU A 345 -24.22 7.16 5.16
C LEU A 345 -25.55 7.63 4.53
N VAL A 346 -25.67 8.93 4.33
CA VAL A 346 -26.86 9.54 3.71
C VAL A 346 -26.63 9.97 2.27
N ARG A 347 -25.40 10.35 1.92
CA ARG A 347 -24.98 10.63 0.54
C ARG A 347 -23.48 10.84 0.45
N TRP A 348 -22.97 10.64 -0.76
CA TRP A 348 -21.72 11.21 -1.24
C TRP A 348 -21.94 12.51 -2.04
N THR A 349 -20.92 13.37 -2.10
CA THR A 349 -20.76 14.43 -3.12
C THR A 349 -19.30 14.59 -3.53
N GLY A 350 -19.06 15.42 -4.54
CA GLY A 350 -17.74 15.65 -5.13
C GLY A 350 -17.52 14.64 -6.25
N SER A 351 -16.41 13.93 -6.20
CA SER A 351 -16.09 12.86 -7.15
C SER A 351 -16.94 11.59 -6.94
N CYS A 352 -17.68 11.54 -5.83
CA CYS A 352 -18.57 10.44 -5.47
C CYS A 352 -20.04 10.85 -5.46
N SER A 353 -20.92 9.89 -5.69
CA SER A 353 -22.38 10.05 -5.58
C SER A 353 -23.04 8.80 -5.00
N GLY A 354 -24.34 8.88 -4.68
CA GLY A 354 -25.07 7.75 -4.10
C GLY A 354 -24.79 7.51 -2.62
N ILE A 355 -25.02 6.27 -2.16
CA ILE A 355 -24.99 5.86 -0.74
C ILE A 355 -24.24 4.53 -0.50
N SER A 356 -23.51 4.04 -1.50
CA SER A 356 -22.72 2.80 -1.46
C SER A 356 -21.22 3.11 -1.39
N GLN A 357 -20.38 2.10 -1.59
CA GLN A 357 -18.96 2.33 -1.93
C GLN A 357 -18.84 3.25 -3.16
N CYS A 358 -17.70 3.93 -3.26
CA CYS A 358 -17.39 4.85 -4.35
C CYS A 358 -16.01 4.54 -4.93
N ALA A 359 -15.95 4.30 -6.25
CA ALA A 359 -14.69 4.22 -6.98
C ALA A 359 -14.28 5.62 -7.49
N VAL A 360 -13.01 5.96 -7.34
CA VAL A 360 -12.42 7.21 -7.83
C VAL A 360 -11.05 6.95 -8.43
N GLU A 361 -10.65 7.74 -9.42
CA GLU A 361 -9.29 7.74 -9.98
C GLU A 361 -8.58 9.05 -9.59
N VAL A 362 -7.46 8.95 -8.88
CA VAL A 362 -6.72 10.11 -8.39
C VAL A 362 -6.08 10.87 -9.55
N GLY A 363 -6.13 12.21 -9.53
CA GLY A 363 -5.69 13.08 -10.61
C GLY A 363 -6.82 13.52 -11.53
N GLN A 364 -7.80 12.64 -11.81
CA GLN A 364 -9.09 13.03 -12.39
C GLN A 364 -10.04 13.54 -11.31
N ALA A 365 -10.04 12.90 -10.15
CA ALA A 365 -10.81 13.28 -8.98
C ALA A 365 -10.00 14.18 -8.04
N ALA A 366 -10.55 15.36 -7.69
CA ALA A 366 -9.95 16.27 -6.71
C ALA A 366 -10.34 15.94 -5.25
N GLY A 367 -11.40 15.14 -5.05
CA GLY A 367 -11.85 14.75 -3.72
C GLY A 367 -13.32 14.35 -3.61
N ALA A 368 -13.70 13.82 -2.46
CA ALA A 368 -15.04 13.35 -2.14
C ALA A 368 -15.50 13.81 -0.74
N THR A 369 -16.82 13.85 -0.52
CA THR A 369 -17.39 14.12 0.80
C THR A 369 -18.42 13.05 1.17
N ALA A 370 -18.19 12.36 2.28
CA ALA A 370 -19.13 11.43 2.89
C ALA A 370 -19.99 12.15 3.93
N PHE A 371 -21.31 12.08 3.78
CA PHE A 371 -22.24 12.60 4.78
C PHE A 371 -22.84 11.45 5.58
N PHE A 372 -22.53 11.40 6.87
CA PHE A 372 -23.12 10.51 7.85
C PHE A 372 -24.13 11.28 8.70
N ALA A 373 -25.23 10.60 9.05
CA ALA A 373 -26.23 11.15 9.98
C ALA A 373 -26.79 10.03 10.85
N PRO A 374 -27.43 10.36 11.99
CA PRO A 374 -28.20 9.39 12.76
C PRO A 374 -29.16 8.59 11.87
N SER A 375 -29.23 7.29 12.05
CA SER A 375 -30.08 6.40 11.24
C SER A 375 -31.57 6.73 11.36
N ARG A 376 -31.96 7.31 12.51
CA ARG A 376 -33.32 7.75 12.79
C ARG A 376 -33.32 9.10 13.50
N TYR A 377 -34.38 9.87 13.26
CA TYR A 377 -34.70 11.07 14.01
C TYR A 377 -36.06 10.95 14.68
N ARG A 378 -36.21 11.67 15.80
CA ARG A 378 -37.45 11.75 16.56
C ARG A 378 -38.42 12.72 15.89
N LEU A 379 -39.59 12.22 15.49
CA LEU A 379 -40.72 13.04 15.05
C LEU A 379 -41.74 13.14 16.17
N SER A 380 -42.05 14.37 16.60
CA SER A 380 -43.17 14.65 17.51
C SER A 380 -44.42 15.05 16.73
N VAL A 381 -45.52 14.32 16.89
CA VAL A 381 -46.77 14.62 16.21
C VAL A 381 -47.81 15.14 17.21
N ARG A 382 -48.52 16.21 16.83
CA ARG A 382 -49.60 16.80 17.62
C ARG A 382 -50.85 17.01 16.77
N VAL A 383 -52.02 16.78 17.35
CA VAL A 383 -53.33 17.10 16.77
C VAL A 383 -53.99 18.18 17.62
N SER A 384 -54.72 19.09 16.99
CA SER A 384 -55.59 20.04 17.67
C SER A 384 -56.93 20.11 16.97
N GLY A 385 -58.03 20.10 17.74
CA GLY A 385 -59.35 19.82 17.21
C GLY A 385 -59.61 18.32 17.05
N ASN A 386 -60.71 17.95 16.38
CA ASN A 386 -61.07 16.55 16.19
C ASN A 386 -60.56 16.00 14.84
N GLY A 387 -59.62 15.07 14.92
CA GLY A 387 -59.02 14.38 13.79
C GLY A 387 -57.88 13.46 14.22
N SER A 388 -57.16 12.91 13.26
CA SER A 388 -55.96 12.11 13.51
C SER A 388 -54.92 12.32 12.41
N ILE A 389 -53.68 11.93 12.69
CA ILE A 389 -52.60 11.90 11.70
C ILE A 389 -52.18 10.45 11.48
N ARG A 390 -52.03 10.03 10.21
CA ARG A 390 -51.47 8.74 9.82
C ARG A 390 -50.20 8.91 8.99
N GLY A 391 -49.20 8.06 9.22
CA GLY A 391 -47.96 7.96 8.45
C GLY A 391 -47.59 6.49 8.24
N PRO A 392 -48.13 5.82 7.21
CA PRO A 392 -48.06 4.37 7.08
C PRO A 392 -46.63 3.81 7.01
N SER A 393 -45.73 4.49 6.28
CA SER A 393 -44.33 4.06 6.12
C SER A 393 -43.52 4.08 7.42
N ALA A 394 -44.01 4.76 8.45
CA ALA A 394 -43.41 4.79 9.78
C ALA A 394 -44.34 4.19 10.86
N GLY A 395 -45.45 3.53 10.48
CA GLY A 395 -46.41 2.96 11.41
C GLY A 395 -47.18 3.98 12.28
N ILE A 396 -47.17 5.26 11.91
CA ILE A 396 -47.73 6.33 12.76
C ILE A 396 -49.25 6.34 12.68
N ARG A 397 -49.92 6.23 13.83
CA ARG A 397 -51.37 6.46 14.02
C ARG A 397 -51.58 7.32 15.26
N CYS A 398 -51.84 8.61 15.08
CA CYS A 398 -51.80 9.60 16.14
C CYS A 398 -53.15 10.30 16.29
N PRO A 399 -53.97 9.94 17.29
CA PRO A 399 -55.25 10.62 17.55
C PRO A 399 -55.07 11.95 18.31
N GLY A 400 -53.90 12.19 18.91
CA GLY A 400 -53.65 13.35 19.77
C GLY A 400 -52.18 13.74 19.77
N ARG A 401 -51.44 13.30 20.79
CA ARG A 401 -49.99 13.49 20.92
C ARG A 401 -49.29 12.14 20.81
N CYS A 402 -48.26 12.06 19.98
CA CYS A 402 -47.40 10.89 19.92
C CYS A 402 -45.99 11.30 19.47
N ALA A 403 -45.03 10.40 19.63
CA ALA A 403 -43.69 10.54 19.08
C ALA A 403 -43.23 9.22 18.50
N SER A 404 -42.44 9.27 17.45
CA SER A 404 -41.91 8.08 16.77
C SER A 404 -40.47 8.31 16.31
N SER A 405 -39.68 7.25 16.32
CA SER A 405 -38.32 7.24 15.77
C SER A 405 -38.38 6.80 14.31
N VAL A 406 -38.17 7.74 13.40
CA VAL A 406 -38.38 7.58 11.96
C VAL A 406 -37.04 7.61 11.25
N SER A 407 -36.85 6.76 10.23
CA SER A 407 -35.65 6.74 9.41
C SER A 407 -35.29 8.14 8.90
N SER A 408 -34.03 8.53 9.07
CA SER A 408 -33.54 9.84 8.61
C SER A 408 -33.42 9.90 7.10
N HIS A 409 -33.48 11.11 6.54
CA HIS A 409 -33.25 11.41 5.12
C HIS A 409 -34.12 10.58 4.13
N VAL A 410 -35.24 10.05 4.62
CA VAL A 410 -36.31 9.45 3.82
C VAL A 410 -37.55 10.29 4.07
N PRO A 411 -38.09 10.99 3.04
CA PRO A 411 -39.28 11.80 3.22
C PRO A 411 -40.48 10.99 3.73
N LEU A 412 -40.99 11.36 4.90
CA LEU A 412 -42.14 10.72 5.54
C LEU A 412 -43.43 11.44 5.15
N ARG A 413 -44.32 10.74 4.47
CA ARG A 413 -45.65 11.26 4.15
C ARG A 413 -46.63 11.08 5.30
N LEU A 414 -47.11 12.19 5.85
CA LEU A 414 -48.20 12.25 6.83
C LEU A 414 -49.53 12.61 6.14
N THR A 415 -50.63 12.05 6.64
CA THR A 415 -52.00 12.32 6.18
C THR A 415 -52.86 12.70 7.38
N ALA A 416 -53.47 13.89 7.33
CA ALA A 416 -54.45 14.36 8.29
C ALA A 416 -55.84 13.83 7.91
N ILE A 417 -56.51 13.19 8.86
CA ILE A 417 -57.84 12.62 8.72
C ILE A 417 -58.76 13.37 9.68
N ALA A 418 -59.64 14.22 9.16
CA ALA A 418 -60.57 14.99 9.97
C ALA A 418 -61.67 14.09 10.56
N GLY A 419 -62.06 14.36 11.81
CA GLY A 419 -63.24 13.74 12.41
C GLY A 419 -64.54 14.19 11.74
N LYS A 420 -65.64 13.50 12.02
CA LYS A 420 -66.97 13.86 11.50
C LYS A 420 -67.34 15.30 11.86
N GLY A 421 -67.67 16.13 10.87
CA GLY A 421 -68.00 17.56 11.07
C GLY A 421 -66.78 18.51 11.16
N TRP A 422 -65.57 18.01 10.95
CA TRP A 422 -64.34 18.79 10.97
C TRP A 422 -63.66 18.84 9.60
N ARG A 423 -62.73 19.78 9.43
CA ARG A 423 -61.81 19.88 8.29
C ARG A 423 -60.42 20.30 8.76
N LEU A 424 -59.39 19.91 8.02
CA LEU A 424 -58.04 20.41 8.27
C LEU A 424 -58.01 21.90 7.94
N ARG A 425 -57.59 22.73 8.90
CA ARG A 425 -57.31 24.16 8.67
C ARG A 425 -55.93 24.32 8.06
N ASN A 426 -54.91 23.80 8.73
CA ASN A 426 -53.52 23.88 8.29
C ASN A 426 -52.61 22.92 9.08
N TRP A 427 -51.43 22.68 8.53
CA TRP A 427 -50.28 22.13 9.24
C TRP A 427 -49.41 23.22 9.88
N VAL A 428 -48.66 22.87 10.93
CA VAL A 428 -47.66 23.69 11.61
C VAL A 428 -46.41 22.85 11.91
N GLY A 429 -45.22 23.47 11.87
CA GLY A 429 -43.93 22.84 12.16
C GLY A 429 -43.21 22.38 10.90
N ALA A 430 -42.68 21.16 10.90
CA ALA A 430 -42.06 20.50 9.74
C ALA A 430 -43.01 20.32 8.55
N CYS A 431 -44.30 20.50 8.80
CA CYS A 431 -45.37 20.49 7.83
C CYS A 431 -45.99 21.89 7.70
N GLY A 432 -46.14 22.37 6.47
CA GLY A 432 -46.81 23.62 6.15
C GLY A 432 -47.98 23.44 5.18
N GLY A 433 -48.85 24.45 5.11
CA GLY A 433 -49.96 24.51 4.14
C GLY A 433 -51.26 23.85 4.60
N ARG A 434 -52.21 23.73 3.67
CA ARG A 434 -53.60 23.31 3.91
C ARG A 434 -53.97 21.96 3.29
N LYS A 435 -53.06 21.34 2.53
CA LYS A 435 -53.28 20.03 1.92
C LYS A 435 -53.43 18.98 3.04
N THR A 436 -54.30 17.99 2.82
CA THR A 436 -54.52 16.89 3.77
C THR A 436 -53.27 16.02 3.95
N THR A 437 -52.29 16.14 3.07
CA THR A 437 -51.03 15.40 3.10
C THR A 437 -49.84 16.35 3.27
N CYS A 438 -48.80 15.88 3.95
CA CYS A 438 -47.54 16.58 4.17
C CYS A 438 -46.37 15.61 3.98
N SER A 439 -45.27 16.07 3.38
CA SER A 439 -43.99 15.33 3.34
C SER A 439 -43.01 15.97 4.33
N VAL A 440 -42.56 15.20 5.31
CA VAL A 440 -41.56 15.60 6.30
C VAL A 440 -40.20 15.04 5.87
N PRO A 441 -39.18 15.86 5.58
CA PRO A 441 -37.91 15.37 5.02
C PRO A 441 -37.07 14.53 5.99
N MET A 442 -37.35 14.60 7.31
CA MET A 442 -36.64 13.88 8.37
C MET A 442 -35.12 14.08 8.31
N THR A 443 -34.67 15.33 8.23
CA THR A 443 -33.24 15.72 8.25
C THR A 443 -32.72 16.08 9.64
N ALA A 444 -33.61 16.25 10.61
CA ALA A 444 -33.31 16.48 12.02
C ALA A 444 -34.49 16.01 12.89
N ASN A 445 -34.29 15.98 14.22
CA ASN A 445 -35.40 15.87 15.17
C ASN A 445 -36.40 17.00 14.92
N THR A 446 -37.68 16.68 14.76
CA THR A 446 -38.66 17.66 14.31
C THR A 446 -40.06 17.41 14.86
N SER A 447 -41.00 18.31 14.55
CA SER A 447 -42.40 18.18 14.95
C SER A 447 -43.37 18.59 13.84
N ALA A 448 -44.50 17.88 13.76
CA ALA A 448 -45.58 18.20 12.84
C ALA A 448 -46.91 18.27 13.61
N ARG A 449 -47.69 19.33 13.37
CA ARG A 449 -49.00 19.51 14.00
C ARG A 449 -50.09 19.75 12.96
N ALA A 450 -51.16 18.96 13.00
CA ALA A 450 -52.38 19.22 12.23
C ALA A 450 -53.39 19.97 13.10
N VAL A 451 -53.92 21.07 12.58
CA VAL A 451 -54.99 21.83 13.24
C VAL A 451 -56.28 21.63 12.47
N PHE A 452 -57.26 21.03 13.11
CA PHE A 452 -58.61 20.85 12.61
C PHE A 452 -59.54 21.91 13.20
N VAL A 453 -60.51 22.35 12.41
CA VAL A 453 -61.61 23.22 12.83
C VAL A 453 -62.94 22.60 12.41
N ARG A 454 -64.04 22.98 13.07
CA ARG A 454 -65.38 22.60 12.63
C ARG A 454 -65.61 23.13 11.20
N ARG A 455 -66.39 22.37 10.42
CA ARG A 455 -66.72 22.73 9.03
C ARG A 455 -67.48 24.04 8.96
#